data_AF-A0A1H5W3D5-F1
#
_entry.id   AF-A0A1H5W3D5-F1
#
_cell.length_a   1.000
_cell.length_b   1.000
_cell.length_c   1.000
_cell.angle_alpha   90.00
_cell.angle_beta   90.00
_cell.angle_gamma   90.00
#
_symmetry.space_group_name_H-M   'P 1'
#
loop_
_entity.id
_entity.type
_entity.pdbx_description
1 polymer ?
#
loop_
_entity_poly.entity_id
_entity_poly.type
_entity_poly.pdbx_seq_one_letter_code
_entity_poly.pdbx_strand_id
1 'polypeptide(L)'
;MKQLSTATQRNINYQLNRRRNNSQFYEAGQLRRAKMHAARLIETLDGKKLLAPFLRELLEASFTLETTDTRILAAYLKRSPASIRSEFQKICTTLGTYTKF
;
A
#
# COMPACT_ATOMS: atom_id res chain seq x y z
N MET A 1 13.80 -37.36 28.17
CA MET A 1 13.84 -36.00 27.57
C MET A 1 14.79 -36.04 26.38
N LYS A 2 14.30 -35.88 25.13
CA LYS A 2 15.15 -35.92 23.94
C LYS A 2 15.80 -34.55 23.73
N GLN A 3 17.11 -34.45 23.96
CA GLN A 3 17.90 -33.28 23.57
C GLN A 3 18.00 -33.25 22.04
N LEU A 4 17.39 -32.25 21.43
CA LEU A 4 17.55 -31.98 20.00
C LEU A 4 18.99 -31.50 19.79
N SER A 5 19.73 -32.14 18.89
CA SER A 5 21.15 -31.82 18.69
C SER A 5 21.30 -30.40 18.11
N THR A 6 22.35 -29.70 18.56
CA THR A 6 22.70 -28.33 18.16
C THR A 6 22.84 -28.16 16.65
N ALA A 7 23.22 -29.22 15.91
CA ALA A 7 23.28 -29.25 14.46
C ALA A 7 21.88 -29.18 13.81
N THR A 8 20.89 -29.90 14.35
CA THR A 8 19.50 -29.85 13.89
C THR A 8 18.86 -28.49 14.15
N GLN A 9 19.15 -27.88 15.31
CA GLN A 9 18.70 -26.52 15.64
C GLN A 9 19.29 -25.45 14.71
N ARG A 10 20.58 -25.55 14.34
CA ARG A 10 21.22 -24.65 13.37
C ARG A 10 20.62 -24.78 11.97
N ASN A 11 20.31 -26.01 11.53
CA ASN A 11 19.73 -26.25 10.21
C ASN A 11 18.31 -25.65 10.10
N ILE A 12 17.48 -25.84 11.13
CA ILE A 12 16.12 -25.26 11.20
C ILE A 12 16.19 -23.72 11.18
N ASN A 13 17.08 -23.12 11.97
CA ASN A 13 17.26 -21.66 11.98
C ASN A 13 17.74 -21.12 10.63
N TYR A 14 18.65 -21.80 9.96
CA TYR A 14 19.12 -21.39 8.62
C TYR A 14 17.98 -21.43 7.60
N GLN A 15 17.16 -22.48 7.59
CA GLN A 15 16.03 -22.57 6.67
C GLN A 15 14.94 -21.54 6.97
N LEU A 16 14.64 -21.29 8.25
CA LEU A 16 13.68 -20.25 8.65
C LEU A 16 14.16 -18.85 8.27
N ASN A 17 15.43 -18.52 8.54
CA ASN A 17 16.01 -17.23 8.18
C ASN A 17 16.08 -17.04 6.65
N ARG A 18 16.41 -18.09 5.89
CA ARG A 18 16.38 -18.04 4.43
C ARG A 18 14.95 -17.80 3.89
N ARG A 19 13.93 -18.44 4.48
CA ARG A 19 12.53 -18.23 4.08
C ARG A 19 12.04 -16.82 4.41
N ARG A 20 12.45 -16.28 5.56
CA ARG A 20 12.11 -14.92 6.02
C ARG A 20 12.79 -13.82 5.21
N ASN A 21 14.05 -14.03 4.84
CA ASN A 21 14.77 -13.11 3.96
C ASN A 21 14.12 -13.12 2.57
N ASN A 22 13.80 -14.30 2.03
CA ASN A 22 13.14 -14.42 0.74
C ASN A 22 11.73 -13.80 0.72
N SER A 23 10.95 -13.88 1.81
CA SER A 23 9.65 -13.22 1.90
C SER A 23 9.77 -11.70 1.92
N GLN A 24 10.78 -11.14 2.60
CA GLN A 24 11.05 -9.71 2.60
C GLN A 24 11.40 -9.17 1.21
N PHE A 25 12.19 -9.90 0.42
CA PHE A 25 12.48 -9.54 -0.97
C PHE A 25 11.27 -9.69 -1.89
N TYR A 26 10.44 -10.72 -1.66
CA TYR A 26 9.20 -10.92 -2.42
C TYR A 26 8.21 -9.78 -2.13
N GLU A 27 8.06 -9.38 -0.87
CA GLU A 27 7.22 -8.26 -0.42
C GLU A 27 7.74 -6.92 -0.95
N ALA A 28 9.05 -6.69 -0.94
CA ALA A 28 9.64 -5.48 -1.53
C ALA A 28 9.37 -5.38 -3.04
N GLY A 29 9.45 -6.50 -3.76
CA GLY A 29 9.11 -6.58 -5.18
C GLY A 29 7.62 -6.32 -5.45
N GLN A 30 6.73 -6.87 -4.61
CA GLN A 30 5.28 -6.62 -4.68
C GLN A 30 4.95 -5.16 -4.38
N LEU A 31 5.58 -4.57 -3.36
CA LEU A 31 5.42 -3.17 -3.01
C LEU A 31 5.88 -2.26 -4.16
N ARG A 32 7.04 -2.54 -4.76
CA ARG A 32 7.53 -1.78 -5.92
C ARG A 32 6.57 -1.86 -7.10
N ARG A 33 6.02 -3.06 -7.38
CA ARG A 33 5.00 -3.24 -8.42
C ARG A 33 3.73 -2.48 -8.08
N ALA A 34 3.22 -2.58 -6.85
CA ALA A 34 2.02 -1.86 -6.41
C ALA A 34 2.18 -0.34 -6.53
N LYS A 35 3.34 0.21 -6.12
CA LYS A 35 3.67 1.64 -6.30
C LYS A 35 3.70 2.04 -7.77
N MET A 36 4.30 1.23 -8.64
CA MET A 36 4.36 1.51 -10.08
C MET A 36 2.97 1.43 -10.73
N HIS A 37 2.13 0.47 -10.35
CA HIS A 37 0.74 0.38 -10.81
C HIS A 37 -0.09 1.56 -10.30
N ALA A 38 0.10 2.01 -9.06
CA ALA A 38 -0.54 3.18 -8.49
C ALA A 38 -0.15 4.47 -9.23
N ALA A 39 1.14 4.67 -9.52
CA ALA A 39 1.60 5.83 -10.28
C ALA A 39 0.95 5.89 -11.68
N ARG A 40 0.95 4.76 -12.40
CA ARG A 40 0.29 4.66 -13.72
C ARG A 40 -1.23 4.90 -13.64
N LEU A 41 -1.87 4.44 -12.57
CA LEU A 41 -3.29 4.70 -12.34
C LEU A 41 -3.53 6.21 -12.17
N ILE A 42 -2.73 6.89 -11.35
CA ILE A 42 -2.81 8.34 -11.15
C ILE A 42 -2.61 9.08 -12.48
N GLU A 43 -1.58 8.75 -13.25
CA GLU A 43 -1.33 9.35 -14.58
C GLU A 43 -2.51 9.18 -15.53
N THR A 44 -3.10 7.98 -15.56
CA THR A 44 -4.27 7.68 -16.42
C THR A 44 -5.50 8.50 -15.99
N LEU A 45 -5.70 8.66 -14.69
CA LEU A 45 -6.80 9.47 -14.15
C LEU A 45 -6.60 10.96 -14.41
N ASP A 46 -5.36 11.44 -14.36
CA ASP A 46 -4.99 12.83 -14.62
C ASP A 46 -5.20 13.19 -16.09
N GLY A 47 -4.73 12.34 -17.01
CA GLY A 47 -4.92 12.52 -18.45
C GLY A 47 -6.41 12.54 -18.87
N LYS A 48 -7.27 11.89 -18.09
CA LYS A 48 -8.73 11.87 -18.29
C LYS A 48 -9.48 12.89 -17.42
N LYS A 49 -8.78 13.67 -16.59
CA LYS A 49 -9.37 14.60 -15.59
C LYS A 49 -10.46 13.95 -14.72
N LEU A 50 -10.31 12.66 -14.42
CA LEU A 50 -11.33 11.86 -13.72
C LEU A 50 -11.36 12.10 -12.22
N LEU A 51 -10.26 12.59 -11.64
CA LEU A 51 -10.18 12.96 -10.24
C LEU A 51 -10.03 14.47 -10.10
N ALA A 52 -10.81 15.05 -9.20
CA ALA A 52 -10.60 16.43 -8.78
C ALA A 52 -9.22 16.57 -8.10
N PRO A 53 -8.56 17.74 -8.20
CA PRO A 53 -7.21 17.94 -7.66
C PRO A 53 -7.05 17.54 -6.19
N PHE A 54 -8.05 17.83 -5.34
CA PHE A 54 -8.00 17.48 -3.93
C PHE A 54 -8.08 15.97 -3.65
N LEU A 55 -8.70 15.19 -4.55
CA LEU A 55 -8.74 13.72 -4.46
C LEU A 55 -7.41 13.10 -4.91
N ARG A 56 -6.77 13.70 -5.92
CA ARG A 56 -5.43 13.32 -6.38
C ARG A 56 -4.40 13.52 -5.27
N GLU A 57 -4.44 14.67 -4.60
CA GLU A 57 -3.59 14.98 -3.45
C GLU A 57 -3.77 13.98 -2.30
N LEU A 58 -5.02 13.56 -2.02
CA LEU A 58 -5.28 12.51 -1.03
C LEU A 58 -4.66 11.17 -1.43
N LEU A 59 -4.77 10.78 -2.71
CA LEU A 59 -4.15 9.57 -3.23
C LEU A 59 -2.62 9.63 -3.06
N GLU A 60 -2.00 10.72 -3.50
CA GLU A 60 -0.55 10.92 -3.40
C GLU A 60 -0.06 10.89 -1.95
N ALA A 61 -0.77 11.55 -1.04
CA ALA A 61 -0.45 11.52 0.39
C ALA A 61 -0.55 10.09 0.96
N SER A 62 -1.58 9.33 0.58
CA SER A 62 -1.75 7.94 1.02
C SER A 62 -0.61 7.03 0.56
N PHE A 63 -0.10 7.23 -0.66
CA PHE A 63 1.05 6.48 -1.17
C PHE A 63 2.37 6.94 -0.55
N THR A 64 2.55 8.25 -0.37
CA THR A 64 3.77 8.84 0.20
C THR A 64 3.98 8.40 1.64
N LEU A 65 2.90 8.38 2.43
CA LEU A 65 2.93 7.97 3.83
C LEU A 65 2.67 6.46 4.03
N GLU A 66 2.43 5.73 2.95
CA GLU A 66 2.09 4.30 2.94
C GLU A 66 0.97 3.96 3.95
N THR A 67 -0.06 4.80 4.02
CA THR A 67 -1.15 4.65 5.00
C THR A 67 -2.50 5.08 4.44
N THR A 68 -3.53 4.43 4.93
CA THR A 68 -4.94 4.82 4.74
C THR A 68 -5.60 5.27 6.05
N ASP A 69 -4.81 5.44 7.14
CA ASP A 69 -5.36 5.94 8.40
C ASP A 69 -5.84 7.38 8.22
N THR A 70 -7.14 7.55 8.39
CA THR A 70 -7.84 8.81 8.18
C THR A 70 -7.39 9.93 9.11
N ARG A 71 -6.89 9.64 10.31
CA ARG A 71 -6.36 10.64 11.25
C ARG A 71 -4.98 11.12 10.84
N ILE A 72 -4.11 10.19 10.42
CA ILE A 72 -2.77 10.52 9.94
C ILE A 72 -2.87 11.40 8.69
N LEU A 73 -3.71 11.00 7.73
CA LEU A 73 -3.92 11.75 6.50
C LEU A 73 -4.61 13.08 6.74
N ALA A 74 -5.59 13.15 7.65
CA ALA A 74 -6.23 14.40 8.05
C ALA A 74 -5.23 15.40 8.64
N ALA A 75 -4.36 14.93 9.53
CA ALA A 75 -3.31 15.76 10.12
C ALA A 75 -2.30 16.24 9.04
N TYR A 76 -1.86 15.34 8.16
CA TYR A 76 -0.91 15.66 7.09
C TYR A 76 -1.47 16.68 6.09
N LEU A 77 -2.72 16.48 5.63
CA LEU A 77 -3.38 17.33 4.64
C LEU A 77 -4.06 18.56 5.25
N LYS A 78 -4.03 18.72 6.59
CA LYS A 78 -4.72 19.78 7.33
C LYS A 78 -6.23 19.82 7.01
N ARG A 79 -6.85 18.64 6.91
CA ARG A 79 -8.29 18.45 6.65
C ARG A 79 -8.95 17.74 7.82
N SER A 80 -10.29 17.71 7.86
CA SER A 80 -11.01 16.93 8.86
C SER A 80 -11.01 15.43 8.50
N PRO A 81 -10.97 14.50 9.48
CA PRO A 81 -11.10 13.06 9.21
C PRO A 81 -12.41 12.68 8.51
N ALA A 82 -13.48 13.46 8.72
CA ALA A 82 -14.75 13.29 8.01
C ALA A 82 -14.60 13.57 6.51
N SER A 83 -13.90 14.65 6.15
CA SER A 83 -13.60 15.00 4.76
C SER A 83 -12.81 13.87 4.08
N ILE A 84 -11.71 13.44 4.71
CA ILE A 84 -10.85 12.36 4.19
C ILE A 84 -11.65 11.08 3.90
N ARG A 85 -12.55 10.67 4.81
CA ARG A 85 -13.42 9.50 4.59
C ARG A 85 -14.33 9.67 3.38
N SER A 86 -15.01 10.81 3.28
CA SER A 86 -15.89 11.10 2.15
C SER A 86 -15.13 11.18 0.81
N GLU A 87 -13.90 11.67 0.84
CA GLU A 87 -13.02 11.80 -0.31
C GLU A 87 -12.53 10.42 -0.78
N PHE A 88 -12.13 9.54 0.13
CA PHE A 88 -11.81 8.16 -0.21
C PHE A 88 -13.01 7.41 -0.81
N GLN A 89 -14.22 7.65 -0.29
CA GLN A 89 -15.43 7.08 -0.91
C GLN A 89 -15.61 7.56 -2.35
N LYS A 90 -15.40 8.85 -2.64
CA LYS A 90 -15.45 9.39 -4.01
C LYS A 90 -14.42 8.72 -4.91
N ILE A 91 -13.19 8.55 -4.43
CA ILE A 91 -12.12 7.83 -5.14
C ILE A 91 -12.57 6.40 -5.47
N CYS A 92 -13.06 5.65 -4.47
CA CYS A 92 -13.52 4.28 -4.67
C CYS A 92 -14.68 4.20 -5.67
N THR A 93 -15.62 5.14 -5.62
CA THR A 93 -16.72 5.21 -6.59
C THR A 93 -16.20 5.47 -8.00
N THR A 94 -15.32 6.45 -8.19
CA THR A 94 -14.72 6.77 -9.50
C THR A 94 -13.95 5.57 -10.08
N LEU A 95 -13.17 4.85 -9.25
CA LEU A 95 -12.43 3.66 -9.67
C LEU A 95 -13.35 2.46 -9.92
N GLY A 96 -14.38 2.28 -9.09
CA GLY A 96 -15.40 1.25 -9.23
C GLY A 96 -16.27 1.42 -10.48
N THR A 97 -16.53 2.66 -10.90
CA THR A 97 -17.19 2.93 -12.18
C THR A 97 -16.31 2.61 -13.39
N TYR A 98 -14.99 2.69 -13.24
CA TYR A 98 -14.04 2.44 -14.32
C TYR A 98 -13.71 0.94 -14.52
N THR A 99 -14.03 0.09 -13.55
CA THR A 99 -13.77 -1.37 -13.60
C THR A 99 -14.86 -2.18 -14.30
N LYS A 100 -15.97 -1.55 -14.74
CA LYS A 100 -16.98 -2.17 -15.60
C LYS A 100 -16.60 -2.04 -17.08
N PHE A 101 -15.56 -2.73 -17.52
CA PHE A 101 -15.25 -2.96 -18.94
C PHE A 101 -14.61 -4.33 -19.13
#